data_AF-A0A950TR27-F1
#
_entry.id   AF-A0A950TR27-F1
#
_cell.length_a   1.000
_cell.length_b   1.000
_cell.length_c   1.000
_cell.angle_alpha   90.00
_cell.angle_beta   90.00
_cell.angle_gamma   90.00
#
_symmetry.space_group_name_H-M   'P 1'
#
loop_
_entity.id
_entity.type
_entity.pdbx_description
1 polymer ?
#
loop_
_entity_poly.entity_id
_entity_poly.type
_entity_poly.pdbx_seq_one_letter_code
_entity_poly.pdbx_strand_id
1 'polypeptide(L)'
;AAEVEVDQEVRLRRVWCSADAGLVINPDGARNQLEGGIIQAASMVVKEQVRLEGSGVASLDWDAYPILRFSEIPEIDTEILDARDEPTLGMGECTFGPTAAAVGNAVAHALGVRIRDMPLTRERIAAVLVRG
;
A
#
# COMPACT_ATOMS: atom_id res chain seq x y z
N ALA A 1 -3.58 8.96 -4.62
CA ALA A 1 -4.87 8.27 -4.87
C ALA A 1 -4.59 6.83 -5.30
N ALA A 2 -5.56 5.94 -5.18
CA ALA A 2 -5.40 4.54 -5.60
C ALA A 2 -6.64 4.07 -6.37
N GLU A 3 -6.42 3.32 -7.44
CA GLU A 3 -7.41 2.54 -8.17
C GLU A 3 -7.24 1.08 -7.81
N VAL A 4 -8.36 0.43 -7.45
CA VAL A 4 -8.37 -0.97 -7.06
C VAL A 4 -9.46 -1.72 -7.82
N GLU A 5 -9.19 -2.98 -8.09
CA GLU A 5 -10.19 -3.96 -8.48
C GLU A 5 -10.49 -4.84 -7.28
N VAL A 6 -11.78 -5.03 -6.99
CA VAL A 6 -12.24 -5.91 -5.91
C VAL A 6 -13.12 -6.98 -6.53
N ASP A 7 -12.59 -8.21 -6.58
CA ASP A 7 -13.33 -9.40 -6.99
C ASP A 7 -13.06 -10.51 -5.95
N GLN A 8 -12.38 -11.57 -6.37
CA GLN A 8 -11.93 -12.65 -5.52
C GLN A 8 -10.89 -12.19 -4.49
N GLU A 9 -10.06 -11.23 -4.86
CA GLU A 9 -9.04 -10.58 -4.03
C GLU A 9 -9.00 -9.08 -4.37
N VAL A 10 -8.38 -8.28 -3.51
CA VAL A 10 -8.12 -6.86 -3.82
C VAL A 10 -6.83 -6.77 -4.64
N ARG A 11 -6.93 -6.21 -5.84
CA ARG A 11 -5.78 -5.91 -6.71
C ARG A 11 -5.65 -4.42 -6.89
N LEU A 12 -4.46 -3.87 -6.64
CA LEU A 12 -4.18 -2.49 -7.00
C LEU A 12 -3.91 -2.43 -8.50
N ARG A 13 -4.58 -1.51 -9.19
CA ARG A 13 -4.39 -1.29 -10.63
C ARG A 13 -3.44 -0.13 -10.88
N ARG A 14 -3.67 0.98 -10.17
CA ARG A 14 -2.89 2.21 -10.33
C ARG A 14 -2.79 3.00 -9.03
N VAL A 15 -1.66 3.65 -8.81
CA VAL A 15 -1.44 4.59 -7.70
C VAL A 15 -0.89 5.89 -8.25
N TRP A 16 -1.49 7.00 -7.83
CA TRP A 16 -0.99 8.35 -8.09
C TRP A 16 -0.41 8.94 -6.81
N CYS A 17 0.84 9.36 -6.86
CA CYS A 17 1.56 9.98 -5.77
C CYS A 17 2.03 11.37 -6.19
N SER A 18 1.60 12.40 -5.45
CA SER A 18 2.21 13.71 -5.48
C SER A 18 2.94 13.89 -4.15
N ALA A 19 4.23 14.19 -4.20
CA ALA A 19 5.07 14.31 -3.02
C ALA A 19 5.72 15.70 -2.95
N ASP A 20 5.70 16.27 -1.75
CA ASP A 20 6.46 17.45 -1.39
C ASP A 20 7.60 17.01 -0.46
N ALA A 21 8.83 17.35 -0.83
CA ALA A 21 10.01 17.10 -0.01
C ALA A 21 10.93 18.34 0.07
N GLY A 22 10.39 19.53 -0.22
CA GLY A 22 11.19 20.73 -0.41
C GLY A 22 12.25 20.54 -1.49
N LEU A 23 13.48 20.98 -1.26
CA LEU A 23 14.58 20.75 -2.18
C LEU A 23 14.93 19.25 -2.29
N VAL A 24 14.71 18.67 -3.47
CA VAL A 24 15.11 17.29 -3.78
C VAL A 24 16.50 17.25 -4.40
N ILE A 25 17.43 16.59 -3.70
CA ILE A 25 18.84 16.47 -4.11
C ILE A 25 19.03 15.47 -5.25
N ASN A 26 18.38 14.31 -5.18
CA ASN A 26 18.41 13.27 -6.21
C ASN A 26 16.98 12.88 -6.60
N PRO A 27 16.43 13.45 -7.69
CA PRO A 27 15.06 13.16 -8.14
C PRO A 27 14.78 11.69 -8.48
N ASP A 28 15.77 10.97 -9.00
CA ASP A 28 15.63 9.56 -9.34
C ASP A 28 15.58 8.68 -8.07
N GLY A 29 16.52 8.90 -7.15
CA GLY A 29 16.52 8.20 -5.86
C GLY A 29 15.27 8.52 -5.01
N ALA A 30 14.80 9.76 -5.09
CA ALA A 30 13.55 10.21 -4.50
C ALA A 30 12.34 9.42 -5.05
N ARG A 31 12.23 9.31 -6.37
CA ARG A 31 11.19 8.53 -7.04
C ARG A 31 11.23 7.07 -6.62
N ASN A 32 12.42 6.47 -6.58
CA ASN A 32 12.59 5.08 -6.15
C ASN A 32 12.13 4.85 -4.70
N GLN A 33 12.38 5.79 -3.78
CA GLN A 33 11.89 5.71 -2.40
C GLN A 33 10.36 5.79 -2.32
N LEU A 34 9.76 6.73 -3.06
CA LEU A 34 8.31 6.89 -3.08
C LEU A 34 7.63 5.62 -3.61
N GLU A 35 8.07 5.14 -4.77
CA GLU A 35 7.52 3.96 -5.43
C GLU A 35 7.75 2.68 -4.61
N GLY A 36 8.94 2.50 -4.03
CA GLY A 36 9.24 1.38 -3.13
C GLY A 36 8.34 1.37 -1.89
N GLY A 37 8.13 2.54 -1.25
CA GLY A 37 7.24 2.64 -0.09
C GLY A 37 5.75 2.43 -0.44
N ILE A 38 5.32 2.84 -1.64
CA ILE A 38 3.98 2.54 -2.18
C ILE A 38 3.80 1.03 -2.35
N ILE A 39 4.79 0.34 -2.94
CA ILE A 39 4.77 -1.11 -3.14
C ILE A 39 4.73 -1.84 -1.80
N GLN A 40 5.55 -1.41 -0.82
CA GLN A 40 5.55 -2.00 0.52
C GLN A 40 4.20 -1.81 1.23
N ALA A 41 3.62 -0.61 1.17
CA ALA A 41 2.31 -0.34 1.76
C ALA A 41 1.20 -1.13 1.07
N ALA A 42 1.22 -1.21 -0.26
CA ALA A 42 0.27 -2.03 -1.03
C ALA A 42 0.31 -3.49 -0.60
N SER A 43 1.51 -4.06 -0.49
CA SER A 43 1.74 -5.43 -0.02
C SER A 43 1.16 -5.63 1.39
N MET A 44 1.48 -4.74 2.34
CA MET A 44 0.98 -4.85 3.71
C MET A 44 -0.55 -4.74 3.79
N VAL A 45 -1.15 -3.84 3.03
CA VAL A 45 -2.60 -3.61 3.07
C VAL A 45 -3.36 -4.82 2.55
N VAL A 46 -2.86 -5.53 1.53
CA VAL A 46 -3.64 -6.59 0.87
C VAL A 46 -3.20 -8.02 1.22
N LYS A 47 -1.98 -8.21 1.75
CA LYS A 47 -1.40 -9.55 1.94
C LYS A 47 -0.67 -9.74 3.26
N GLU A 48 0.22 -8.81 3.62
CA GLU A 48 1.21 -9.14 4.65
C GLU A 48 0.62 -9.28 6.04
N GLN A 49 0.90 -10.42 6.65
CA GLN A 49 0.57 -10.69 8.04
C GLN A 49 1.48 -11.79 8.56
N VAL A 50 2.17 -11.51 9.68
CA VAL A 50 2.86 -12.56 10.43
C VAL A 50 1.82 -13.52 10.99
N ARG A 51 1.94 -14.80 10.68
CA ARG A 51 1.10 -15.85 11.25
C ARG A 51 1.68 -16.30 12.59
N LEU A 52 0.80 -16.45 13.57
CA LEU A 52 1.15 -16.96 14.89
C LEU A 52 0.47 -18.32 15.09
N GLU A 53 1.23 -19.30 15.56
CA GLU A 53 0.74 -20.64 15.90
C GLU A 53 1.26 -21.03 17.29
N GLY A 54 0.35 -21.38 18.19
CA GLY A 54 0.69 -21.61 19.60
C GLY A 54 1.34 -20.38 20.24
N SER A 55 2.58 -20.53 20.71
CA SER A 55 3.36 -19.44 21.31
C SER A 55 4.42 -18.86 20.36
N GLY A 56 4.42 -19.21 19.07
CA GLY A 56 5.49 -18.87 18.13
C GLY A 56 5.01 -18.24 16.83
N VAL A 57 5.98 -17.73 16.05
CA VAL A 57 5.78 -17.28 14.68
C VAL A 57 5.80 -18.47 13.74
N ALA A 58 4.81 -18.56 12.85
CA ALA A 58 4.71 -19.60 11.82
C ALA A 58 5.20 -19.12 10.44
N SER A 59 5.21 -17.81 10.18
CA SER A 59 5.76 -17.22 8.95
C SER A 59 7.29 -17.10 9.05
N LEU A 60 7.99 -18.23 8.88
CA LEU A 60 9.45 -18.32 9.10
C LEU A 60 10.30 -18.14 7.84
N ASP A 61 9.67 -18.12 6.67
CA ASP A 61 10.32 -17.97 5.37
C ASP A 61 9.45 -17.19 4.38
N TRP A 62 9.99 -16.93 3.18
CA TRP A 62 9.34 -16.18 2.11
C TRP A 62 8.22 -16.93 1.39
N ASP A 63 8.08 -18.23 1.64
CA ASP A 63 6.98 -19.03 1.10
C ASP A 63 5.77 -18.98 2.06
N ALA A 64 6.02 -18.96 3.36
CA ALA A 64 5.03 -18.90 4.42
C ALA A 64 4.55 -17.47 4.75
N TYR A 65 5.38 -16.44 4.49
CA TYR A 65 4.98 -15.05 4.66
C TYR A 65 4.35 -14.51 3.37
N PRO A 66 3.04 -14.15 3.38
CA PRO A 66 2.38 -13.62 2.19
C PRO A 66 2.94 -12.24 1.86
N ILE A 67 3.57 -12.10 0.69
CA ILE A 67 4.15 -10.84 0.19
C ILE A 67 3.76 -10.62 -1.26
N LEU A 68 3.62 -9.36 -1.67
CA LEU A 68 3.30 -8.99 -3.04
C LEU A 68 4.36 -9.50 -4.02
N ARG A 69 3.93 -10.04 -5.16
CA ARG A 69 4.81 -10.50 -6.24
C ARG A 69 4.90 -9.45 -7.36
N PHE A 70 5.90 -9.57 -8.23
CA PHE A 70 6.09 -8.65 -9.36
C PHE A 70 4.86 -8.51 -10.28
N SER A 71 4.11 -9.60 -10.47
CA SER A 71 2.87 -9.60 -11.27
C SER A 71 1.72 -8.81 -10.65
N GLU A 72 1.89 -8.33 -9.43
CA GLU A 72 0.87 -7.65 -8.64
C GLU A 72 1.25 -6.19 -8.35
N ILE A 73 2.39 -5.73 -8.87
CA ILE A 73 2.81 -4.33 -8.77
C ILE A 73 1.86 -3.47 -9.62
N PRO A 74 1.22 -2.43 -9.04
CA PRO A 74 0.37 -1.52 -9.79
C PRO A 74 1.18 -0.61 -10.72
N GLU A 75 0.53 0.04 -11.68
CA GLU A 75 1.09 1.21 -12.34
C GLU A 75 1.25 2.34 -11.30
N ILE A 76 2.40 3.00 -11.25
CA ILE A 76 2.65 4.08 -10.29
C ILE A 76 3.04 5.35 -11.04
N ASP A 77 2.22 6.38 -10.90
CA ASP A 77 2.53 7.73 -11.37
C ASP A 77 3.01 8.57 -10.18
N THR A 78 4.29 8.95 -10.22
CA THR A 78 4.90 9.78 -9.18
C THR A 78 5.24 11.17 -9.73
N GLU A 79 4.71 12.19 -9.08
CA GLU A 79 5.03 13.60 -9.28
C GLU A 79 5.68 14.16 -8.01
N ILE A 80 6.84 14.79 -8.18
CA ILE A 80 7.57 15.46 -7.09
C ILE A 80 7.42 16.96 -7.35
N LEU A 81 6.91 17.70 -6.37
CA LEU A 81 6.72 19.15 -6.50
C LEU A 81 8.08 19.85 -6.62
N ASP A 82 8.17 20.83 -7.52
CA ASP A 82 9.37 21.65 -7.65
C ASP A 82 9.39 22.75 -6.57
N ALA A 83 10.10 22.47 -5.47
CA ALA A 83 10.24 23.35 -4.32
C ALA A 83 11.73 23.67 -4.03
N ARG A 84 12.47 24.10 -5.06
CA ARG A 84 13.92 24.35 -4.98
C ARG A 84 14.36 25.38 -3.93
N ASP A 85 13.48 26.32 -3.59
CA ASP A 85 13.76 27.38 -2.62
C ASP A 85 13.44 26.97 -1.17
N GLU A 86 12.97 25.74 -0.95
CA GLU A 86 12.60 25.22 0.36
C GLU A 86 13.69 24.32 0.97
N PRO A 87 13.75 24.18 2.32
CA PRO A 87 14.65 23.24 2.97
C PRO A 87 14.41 21.78 2.53
N THR A 88 15.45 20.95 2.55
CA THR A 88 15.32 19.52 2.28
C THR A 88 14.48 18.81 3.36
N LEU A 89 13.54 17.96 2.96
CA LEU A 89 12.73 17.13 3.87
C LEU A 89 13.00 15.63 3.68
N GLY A 90 12.59 14.84 4.68
CA GLY A 90 12.66 13.38 4.62
C GLY A 90 11.55 12.78 3.78
N MET A 91 11.89 11.85 2.88
CA MET A 91 10.93 11.24 1.95
C MET A 91 10.85 9.71 2.06
N GLY A 92 11.76 9.08 2.81
CA GLY A 92 11.89 7.63 2.85
C GLY A 92 10.64 6.88 3.34
N GLU A 93 9.91 7.46 4.29
CA GLU A 93 8.79 6.80 4.98
C GLU A 93 7.42 7.42 4.65
N CYS A 94 7.41 8.49 3.84
CA CYS A 94 6.23 9.36 3.71
C CYS A 94 5.05 8.72 2.96
N THR A 95 5.30 7.70 2.13
CA THR A 95 4.25 7.11 1.28
C THR A 95 3.40 6.07 1.98
N PHE A 96 3.86 5.51 3.10
CA PHE A 96 3.24 4.32 3.68
C PHE A 96 1.81 4.57 4.16
N GLY A 97 1.65 5.55 5.06
CA GLY A 97 0.35 5.95 5.61
C GLY A 97 -0.64 6.42 4.53
N PRO A 98 -0.26 7.37 3.65
CA PRO A 98 -1.10 7.84 2.56
C PRO A 98 -1.54 6.72 1.61
N THR A 99 -0.65 5.79 1.28
CA THR A 99 -0.98 4.66 0.40
C THR A 99 -1.97 3.72 1.06
N ALA A 100 -1.75 3.34 2.33
CA ALA A 100 -2.68 2.48 3.05
C ALA A 100 -4.09 3.10 3.17
N ALA A 101 -4.16 4.40 3.47
CA ALA A 101 -5.42 5.12 3.51
C ALA A 101 -6.10 5.20 2.13
N ALA A 102 -5.34 5.47 1.07
CA ALA A 102 -5.87 5.55 -0.30
C ALA A 102 -6.45 4.21 -0.76
N VAL A 103 -5.73 3.09 -0.55
CA VAL A 103 -6.19 1.75 -0.88
C VAL A 103 -7.44 1.39 -0.07
N GLY A 104 -7.42 1.60 1.25
CA GLY A 104 -8.58 1.34 2.09
C GLY A 104 -9.81 2.15 1.69
N ASN A 105 -9.63 3.42 1.28
CA ASN A 105 -10.69 4.28 0.76
C ASN A 105 -11.24 3.78 -0.59
N ALA A 106 -10.36 3.37 -1.50
CA ALA A 106 -10.76 2.85 -2.80
C ALA A 106 -11.57 1.55 -2.66
N VAL A 107 -11.14 0.64 -1.76
CA VAL A 107 -11.88 -0.59 -1.45
C VAL A 107 -13.25 -0.28 -0.83
N ALA A 108 -13.30 0.65 0.12
CA ALA A 108 -14.58 1.03 0.73
C ALA A 108 -15.52 1.72 -0.25
N HIS A 109 -14.98 2.50 -1.19
CA HIS A 109 -15.75 3.09 -2.29
C HIS A 109 -16.30 2.01 -3.23
N ALA A 110 -15.50 1.00 -3.58
CA ALA A 110 -15.92 -0.10 -4.45
C ALA A 110 -16.98 -1.01 -3.79
N LEU A 111 -16.88 -1.25 -2.48
CA LEU A 111 -17.76 -2.17 -1.76
C LEU A 111 -18.96 -1.51 -1.06
N GLY A 112 -18.96 -0.18 -0.92
CA GLY A 112 -19.96 0.56 -0.15
C GLY A 112 -19.85 0.38 1.38
N VAL A 113 -18.86 -0.37 1.87
CA VAL A 113 -18.64 -0.64 3.30
C VAL A 113 -17.17 -0.51 3.69
N ARG A 114 -16.90 -0.05 4.90
CA ARG A 114 -15.54 0.14 5.42
C ARG A 114 -15.03 -1.11 6.15
N ILE A 115 -13.93 -1.67 5.66
CA ILE A 115 -13.16 -2.72 6.34
C ILE A 115 -12.07 -2.04 7.19
N ARG A 116 -11.92 -2.45 8.45
CA ARG A 116 -11.00 -1.83 9.42
C ARG A 116 -9.93 -2.77 9.96
N ASP A 117 -10.01 -4.05 9.61
CA ASP A 117 -9.03 -5.07 9.99
C ASP A 117 -8.18 -5.39 8.75
N MET A 118 -6.87 -5.20 8.86
CA MET A 118 -5.90 -5.43 7.79
C MET A 118 -5.06 -6.69 8.07
N PRO A 119 -4.51 -7.34 7.03
CA PRO A 119 -4.72 -7.09 5.60
C PRO A 119 -6.14 -7.33 5.10
N LEU A 120 -6.51 -6.69 4.00
CA LEU A 120 -7.80 -6.76 3.30
C LEU A 120 -7.95 -8.08 2.54
N THR A 121 -7.85 -9.20 3.24
CA THR A 121 -8.03 -10.54 2.66
C THR A 121 -9.49 -10.80 2.31
N ARG A 122 -9.71 -11.77 1.42
CA ARG A 122 -11.06 -12.23 1.05
C ARG A 122 -11.91 -12.55 2.28
N GLU A 123 -11.34 -13.25 3.26
CA GLU A 123 -12.06 -13.70 4.46
C GLU A 123 -12.55 -12.51 5.28
N ARG A 124 -11.70 -11.49 5.47
CA ARG A 124 -12.06 -10.27 6.19
C ARG A 124 -13.08 -9.42 5.44
N ILE A 125 -12.95 -9.33 4.11
CA ILE A 125 -13.93 -8.66 3.24
C ILE A 125 -15.29 -9.37 3.36
N ALA A 126 -15.34 -10.69 3.16
CA ALA A 126 -16.55 -11.48 3.23
C ALA A 126 -17.22 -11.41 4.62
N ALA A 127 -16.42 -11.46 5.69
CA ALA A 127 -16.92 -11.35 7.06
C ALA A 127 -17.65 -10.02 7.33
N VAL A 128 -17.25 -8.94 6.65
CA VAL A 128 -17.93 -7.64 6.74
C VAL A 128 -19.18 -7.62 5.86
N LEU A 129 -19.09 -8.11 4.63
CA LEU A 129 -20.21 -8.09 3.67
C LEU A 129 -21.40 -8.97 4.08
N VAL A 130 -21.17 -10.10 4.74
CA VAL A 130 -22.24 -11.00 5.20
C VAL A 130 -22.94 -10.48 6.46
N ARG A 131 -22.34 -9.53 7.18
CA ARG A 131 -22.89 -8.93 8.41
C ARG A 131 -23.72 -7.67 8.16
N GLY A 132 -23.62 -7.07 6.97
CA GLY A 132 -24.39 -5.89 6.54
C GLY A 132 -25.63 -6.29 5.78
#